data_AF-A0AAJ0U600-F1
#
_entry.id   AF-A0AAJ0U600-F1
#
_cell.length_a   1.000
_cell.length_b   1.000
_cell.length_c   1.000
_cell.angle_alpha   90.00
_cell.angle_beta   90.00
_cell.angle_gamma   90.00
#
_symmetry.space_group_name_H-M   'P 1'
#
loop_
_entity.id
_entity.type
_entity.pdbx_description
1 polymer ?
#
loop_
_entity_poly.entity_id
_entity_poly.type
_entity_poly.pdbx_seq_one_letter_code
_entity_poly.pdbx_strand_id
1 'polypeptide(L)' 'MPDQFQAVREQLDQHPGPASAEQIARLFKRAPTKKVAELLQTLATLGQVRQDDRDRFSNAS' A
#
# COMPACT_ATOMS: atom_id res chain seq x y z
N MET A 1 -3.48 12.75 -7.13
CA MET A 1 -2.41 13.36 -6.32
C MET A 1 -1.27 12.35 -6.20
N PRO A 2 -0.14 12.54 -6.90
CA PRO A 2 1.02 11.64 -6.84
C PRO A 2 1.51 11.42 -5.39
N ASP A 3 1.31 12.41 -4.53
CA ASP A 3 1.63 12.41 -3.10
C ASP A 3 1.04 11.21 -2.32
N GLN A 4 -0.22 10.84 -2.57
CA GLN A 4 -0.85 9.71 -1.86
C GLN A 4 -0.23 8.36 -2.24
N PHE A 5 0.18 8.21 -3.50
CA PHE A 5 0.84 6.99 -3.97
C PHE A 5 2.24 6.87 -3.37
N GLN A 6 2.98 7.98 -3.33
CA GLN A 6 4.29 8.02 -2.70
C GLN A 6 4.19 7.69 -1.21
N ALA A 7 3.28 8.34 -0.47
CA ALA A 7 3.11 8.10 0.94
C ALA A 7 2.78 6.63 1.27
N VAL A 8 1.92 5.98 0.47
CA VAL A 8 1.60 4.55 0.63
C VAL A 8 2.84 3.67 0.38
N ARG A 9 3.64 3.98 -0.65
CA ARG A 9 4.88 3.24 -0.94
C ARG A 9 5.93 3.41 0.17
N GLU A 10 6.10 4.62 0.69
CA GLU A 10 7.01 4.88 1.80
C GLU A 10 6.61 4.09 3.04
N GLN A 11 5.31 3.97 3.33
CA GLN A 11 4.85 3.13 4.44
C GLN A 11 5.09 1.64 4.20
N LEU A 12 4.95 1.16 2.96
CA LEU A 12 5.29 -0.22 2.60
C LEU A 12 6.79 -0.51 2.69
N ASP A 13 7.63 0.47 2.36
CA ASP A 13 9.10 0.36 2.45
C ASP A 13 9.57 0.27 3.90
N GLN A 14 8.95 1.04 4.79
CA GLN A 14 9.22 1.01 6.23
C GLN A 14 8.61 -0.21 6.93
N HIS A 15 7.67 -0.92 6.29
CA HIS A 15 7.02 -2.07 6.88
C HIS A 15 7.90 -3.33 6.68
N PRO A 16 8.19 -4.11 7.75
CA PRO A 16 9.14 -5.23 7.70
C PRO A 16 8.68 -6.45 6.88
N GLY A 17 7.62 -6.33 6.09
CA GLY A 17 7.07 -7.40 5.27
C GLY A 17 5.74 -7.02 4.60
N PRO A 18 5.08 -7.97 3.92
CA PRO A 18 3.80 -7.71 3.27
C PRO A 18 2.71 -7.28 4.28
N ALA A 19 1.96 -6.24 3.93
CA ALA A 19 0.92 -5.64 4.77
C ALA A 19 -0.42 -5.56 4.03
N SER A 20 -1.52 -5.81 4.73
CA SER A 20 -2.87 -5.60 4.19
C SER A 20 -3.20 -4.11 4.07
N ALA A 21 -4.15 -3.77 3.20
CA ALA A 21 -4.64 -2.39 3.05
C ALA A 21 -5.12 -1.77 4.37
N GLU A 22 -5.72 -2.58 5.26
CA GLU A 22 -6.12 -2.13 6.60
C GLU A 22 -4.93 -1.76 7.48
N GLN A 23 -3.87 -2.58 7.48
CA GLN A 23 -2.66 -2.30 8.26
C GLN A 23 -2.01 -1.01 7.80
N ILE A 24 -1.91 -0.80 6.48
CA ILE A 24 -1.37 0.43 5.90
C ILE A 24 -2.28 1.62 6.19
N ALA A 25 -3.60 1.48 6.09
CA ALA A 25 -4.55 2.55 6.40
C ALA A 25 -4.47 3.04 7.85
N ARG A 26 -4.17 2.14 8.80
CA ARG A 26 -3.97 2.49 10.22
C ARG A 26 -2.73 3.37 10.47
N LEU A 27 -1.74 3.33 9.57
CA LEU A 27 -0.55 4.18 9.67
C LEU A 27 -0.85 5.64 9.28
N PHE A 28 -1.91 5.86 8.51
CA PHE A 28 -2.41 7.18 8.18
C PHE A 28 -3.44 7.65 9.21
N LYS A 29 -3.45 8.95 9.54
CA LYS A 29 -4.49 9.53 10.42
C LYS A 29 -5.88 9.45 9.75
N ARG A 30 -6.61 8.37 10.01
CA ARG A 30 -7.99 8.10 9.54
C ARG A 30 -8.13 8.02 8.01
N ALA A 31 -7.18 7.39 7.31
CA ALA A 31 -7.39 7.08 5.90
C ALA A 31 -8.48 5.99 5.74
N PRO A 32 -9.43 6.14 4.81
CA PRO A 32 -10.40 5.08 4.55
C PRO A 32 -9.70 3.88 3.92
N THR A 33 -9.83 2.70 4.53
CA THR A 33 -9.20 1.44 4.05
C THR A 33 -9.50 1.18 2.58
N LYS A 34 -10.74 1.44 2.13
CA LYS A 34 -11.13 1.32 0.72
C LYS A 34 -10.24 2.15 -0.20
N LYS A 35 -9.96 3.40 0.17
CA LYS A 35 -9.10 4.29 -0.62
C LYS A 35 -7.67 3.78 -0.68
N VAL A 36 -7.14 3.31 0.45
CA VAL A 36 -5.79 2.73 0.52
C VAL A 36 -5.71 1.47 -0.34
N ALA A 37 -6.72 0.61 -0.31
CA ALA A 37 -6.80 -0.57 -1.18
C ALA A 37 -6.84 -0.20 -2.67
N GLU A 38 -7.57 0.85 -3.07
CA GLU A 38 -7.58 1.34 -4.46
C GLU A 38 -6.20 1.85 -4.89
N LEU A 39 -5.51 2.59 -4.02
CA LEU A 39 -4.15 3.07 -4.29
C LEU A 39 -3.17 1.90 -4.44
N LEU A 40 -3.22 0.93 -3.53
CA LEU A 40 -2.36 -0.26 -3.54
C LEU A 40 -2.57 -1.12 -4.80
N GLN A 41 -3.82 -1.35 -5.20
CA GLN A 41 -4.13 -2.07 -6.44
C GLN A 41 -3.65 -1.35 -7.69
N THR A 42 -3.78 -0.02 -7.72
CA THR A 42 -3.25 0.80 -8.82
C THR A 42 -1.73 0.67 -8.89
N LEU A 43 -1.04 0.77 -7.75
CA LEU A 43 0.42 0.59 -7.67
C LEU A 43 0.86 -0.82 -8.12
N ALA A 44 0.09 -1.85 -7.76
CA ALA A 44 0.36 -3.23 -8.14
C ALA A 44 0.22 -3.41 -9.65
N THR A 45 -0.83 -2.84 -10.24
CA THR A 45 -1.04 -2.81 -11.70
C THR A 45 0.11 -2.12 -12.43
N LEU A 46 0.68 -1.06 -11.83
CA LEU A 46 1.84 -0.34 -12.36
C LEU A 46 3.19 -1.04 -12.09
N GLY A 47 3.19 -2.19 -11.40
CA GLY A 47 4.41 -2.91 -11.02
C GLY A 47 5.24 -2.23 -9.94
N GLN A 48 4.70 -1.23 -9.24
CA GLN A 48 5.40 -0.46 -8.21
C GLN A 48 5.33 -1.10 -6.82
N VAL A 49 4.38 -2.02 -6.60
CA VAL A 49 4.27 -2.85 -5.40
C VAL A 49 3.91 -4.26 -5.83
N ARG A 50 4.19 -5.25 -4.98
CA ARG A 50 3.81 -6.65 -5.19
C ARG A 50 2.66 -7.02 -4.27
N GLN A 51 1.66 -7.70 -4.81
CA GLN A 51 0.58 -8.32 -4.05
C GLN A 51 0.83 -9.83 -3.92
N ASP A 52 0.68 -10.39 -2.72
CA ASP A 52 0.76 -11.83 -2.46
C ASP A 52 -0.62 -12.51 -2.55
N ASP A 53 -0.64 -13.86 -2.53
CA ASP A 53 -1.85 -14.68 -2.51
C ASP A 53 -2.80 -14.44 -1.31
N ARG A 54 -2.35 -13.69 -0.30
CA ARG A 54 -3.13 -13.33 0.90
C ARG A 54 -3.64 -11.89 0.88
N ASP A 55 -3.66 -11.25 -0.29
CA ASP A 55 -4.07 -9.85 -0.45
C ASP A 55 -3.21 -8.86 0.36
N ARG A 56 -1.91 -9.18 0.50
CA ARG A 56 -0.94 -8.29 1.17
C ARG A 56 0.01 -7.67 0.18
N PHE A 57 0.38 -6.43 0.45
CA PHE A 57 1.19 -5.60 -0.42
C PHE A 57 2.59 -5.42 0.17
N SER A 58 3.60 -5.40 -0.67
CA SER A 58 5.00 -5.13 -0.32
C SER A 58 5.63 -4.23 -1.37
N ASN A 59 6.64 -3.45 -1.00
CA ASN A 59 7.34 -2.60 -1.96
C ASN A 59 7.99 -3.48 -3.05
N ALA A 60 7.86 -3.09 -4.32
CA ALA A 60 8.61 -3.73 -5.39
C ALA A 60 10.01 -3.08 -5.39
N SER A 61 10.99 -3.78 -4.82
CA SER A 61 12.41 -3.40 -4.87
C SER A 61 12.92 -3.32 -6.31
#